data_AF-A0A2Z2PR81-F1
#
_entry.id   AF-A0A2Z2PR81-F1
#
_cell.length_a   1.000
_cell.length_b   1.000
_cell.length_c   1.000
_cell.angle_alpha   90.00
_cell.angle_beta   90.00
_cell.angle_gamma   90.00
#
_symmetry.space_group_name_H-M   'P 1'
#
loop_
_entity.id
_entity.type
_entity.pdbx_description
1 polymer ?
#
loop_
_entity_poly.entity_id
_entity_poly.type
_entity_poly.pdbx_seq_one_letter_code
_entity_poly.pdbx_strand_id
1 'polypeptide(L)' 'MPEKIRSNAFLMNTTGHLVPRLWRHPEDQTRNYCDLDFSTKNARSRDLGLVSNTNTRSAK' A
#
# COMPACT_ATOMS: atom_id res chain seq x y z
N MET A 1 16.07 -6.26 26.89
CA MET A 1 15.58 -5.04 26.23
C MET A 1 14.50 -5.45 25.24
N PRO A 2 13.36 -4.73 25.14
CA PRO A 2 12.33 -5.08 24.16
C PRO A 2 12.82 -4.82 22.73
N GLU A 3 12.56 -5.76 21.83
CA GLU A 3 12.91 -5.62 20.41
C GLU A 3 11.94 -4.63 19.73
N LYS A 4 12.45 -3.81 18.81
CA LYS A 4 11.62 -2.88 18.03
C LYS A 4 10.79 -3.68 17.00
N ILE A 5 9.48 -3.55 17.07
CA ILE A 5 8.57 -4.10 16.06
C ILE A 5 8.77 -3.32 14.75
N ARG A 6 9.10 -4.04 13.67
CA ARG A 6 9.21 -3.46 12.33
C ARG A 6 7.84 -3.52 11.65
N SER A 7 7.27 -2.36 11.34
CA SER A 7 6.01 -2.28 10.61
C SER A 7 6.27 -1.98 9.13
N ASN A 8 5.82 -2.89 8.26
CA ASN A 8 5.93 -2.74 6.81
C ASN A 8 4.55 -2.51 6.20
N ALA A 9 4.50 -1.60 5.24
CA ALA A 9 3.36 -1.50 4.35
C ALA A 9 3.42 -2.57 3.27
N PHE A 10 2.37 -3.38 3.18
CA PHE A 10 2.26 -4.44 2.19
C PHE A 10 1.29 -4.05 1.07
N LEU A 11 1.87 -3.63 -0.07
CA LEU A 11 1.12 -3.19 -1.25
C LEU A 11 1.58 -3.97 -2.49
N MET A 12 0.69 -4.06 -3.48
CA MET A 12 1.00 -4.67 -4.76
C MET A 12 0.41 -3.80 -5.87
N ASN A 13 1.11 -3.68 -6.99
CA ASN A 13 0.67 -2.94 -8.17
C ASN A 13 -0.40 -3.76 -8.91
N THR A 14 -1.57 -3.84 -8.31
CA THR A 14 -2.77 -4.51 -8.83
C THR A 14 -4.01 -3.91 -8.19
N THR A 15 -5.15 -4.02 -8.86
CA THR A 15 -6.45 -3.60 -8.35
C THR A 15 -6.98 -4.49 -7.22
N GLY A 16 -6.48 -5.73 -7.06
CA GLY A 16 -6.95 -6.63 -6.01
C GLY A 16 -5.82 -7.47 -5.43
N HIS A 17 -5.30 -7.06 -4.27
CA HIS A 17 -4.14 -7.73 -3.65
C HIS A 17 -4.54 -8.84 -2.67
N LEU A 18 -5.18 -8.48 -1.55
CA LEU A 18 -5.45 -9.41 -0.44
C LEU A 18 -6.92 -9.78 -0.31
N VAL A 19 -7.78 -8.76 -0.40
CA VAL A 19 -9.22 -8.91 -0.19
C VAL A 19 -9.90 -8.87 -1.55
N PRO A 20 -10.43 -10.01 -2.02
CA PRO A 20 -11.15 -10.04 -3.28
C PRO A 20 -12.32 -9.05 -3.25
N ARG A 21 -12.59 -8.42 -4.40
CA ARG A 21 -13.75 -7.53 -4.61
C ARG A 21 -13.79 -6.24 -3.78
N LEU A 22 -12.82 -5.97 -2.90
CA LEU A 22 -12.72 -4.72 -2.12
C LEU A 22 -12.60 -3.49 -3.03
N TRP A 23 -11.97 -3.64 -4.19
CA TRP A 23 -11.85 -2.60 -5.22
C TRP A 23 -13.17 -2.02 -5.74
N ARG A 24 -14.31 -2.65 -5.43
CA ARG A 24 -15.65 -2.15 -5.75
C ARG A 24 -16.22 -1.22 -4.68
N HIS A 25 -15.55 -1.11 -3.53
CA HIS A 25 -15.95 -0.16 -2.49
C HIS A 25 -15.75 1.27 -3.00
N PRO A 26 -16.70 2.21 -2.79
CA PRO A 26 -16.61 3.56 -3.34
C PRO A 26 -15.36 4.33 -2.93
N GLU A 27 -14.84 4.06 -1.74
CA GLU A 27 -13.64 4.71 -1.20
C GLU A 27 -12.34 4.00 -1.57
N ASP A 28 -12.41 2.83 -2.19
CA ASP A 28 -11.22 2.10 -2.61
C ASP A 28 -10.58 2.78 -3.82
N GLN A 29 -9.27 3.04 -3.71
CA GLN A 29 -8.49 3.71 -4.75
C GLN A 29 -7.47 2.78 -5.43
N THR A 30 -7.50 1.48 -5.14
CA THR A 30 -6.52 0.50 -5.69
C THR A 30 -6.61 0.35 -7.20
N ARG A 31 -7.74 0.74 -7.81
CA ARG A 31 -7.87 0.87 -9.28
C ARG A 31 -6.87 1.86 -9.91
N ASN A 32 -6.36 2.81 -9.14
CA ASN A 32 -5.38 3.81 -9.60
C ASN A 32 -3.94 3.34 -9.41
N TYR A 33 -3.67 2.04 -9.23
CA TYR A 33 -2.32 1.54 -8.93
C TYR A 33 -1.27 1.85 -10.01
N CYS A 34 -1.67 2.10 -11.26
CA CYS A 34 -0.77 2.53 -12.34
C CYS A 34 -0.44 4.03 -12.30
N ASP A 35 -1.11 4.80 -11.45
CA ASP A 35 -0.90 6.24 -11.31
C ASP A 35 0.29 6.54 -10.38
N LEU A 36 1.20 7.38 -10.85
CA LEU A 36 2.34 7.84 -10.07
C LEU A 36 1.88 8.66 -8.86
N ASP A 37 0.83 9.47 -9.01
CA ASP A 37 0.29 10.29 -7.92
C ASP A 37 -0.30 9.43 -6.82
N PHE A 38 -0.94 8.32 -7.17
CA PHE A 38 -1.40 7.34 -6.18
C PHE A 38 -0.23 6.78 -5.38
N SER A 39 0.86 6.42 -6.05
CA SER A 39 2.06 5.85 -5.41
C SER A 39 2.78 6.88 -4.51
N THR A 40 2.92 8.12 -4.96
CA THR A 40 3.59 9.19 -4.19
C THR A 40 2.76 9.61 -2.98
N LYS A 41 1.43 9.73 -3.11
CA LYS A 41 0.53 9.98 -1.96
C LYS A 41 0.64 8.88 -0.93
N ASN A 42 0.62 7.62 -1.36
CA ASN A 42 0.78 6.47 -0.47
C ASN A 42 2.12 6.49 0.27
N ALA A 43 3.22 6.84 -0.39
CA ALA A 43 4.53 6.97 0.22
C ALA A 43 4.58 8.11 1.25
N ARG A 44 4.04 9.29 0.90
CA ARG A 44 3.99 10.45 1.79
C ARG A 44 3.16 10.20 3.05
N SER A 45 2.00 9.55 2.92
CA SER A 45 1.17 9.17 4.08
C SER A 45 1.88 8.22 5.04
N ARG A 46 2.86 7.44 4.56
CA ARG A 46 3.63 6.49 5.38
C ARG A 46 4.81 7.14 6.08
N ASP A 47 5.47 8.09 5.43
CA ASP A 47 6.56 8.89 5.99
C ASP A 47 6.09 9.72 7.20
N LEU A 48 4.81 10.10 7.20
CA LEU A 48 4.16 10.75 8.34
C LEU A 48 3.74 9.78 9.48
N GLY A 49 4.12 8.49 9.44
CA GLY A 49 3.64 7.46 10.38
C GLY A 49 4.67 6.38 10.79
N LEU A 50 4.18 5.34 11.49
CA LEU A 50 4.94 4.23 12.13
C LEU A 50 5.56 3.19 11.17
N VAL A 51 5.44 3.39 9.86
CA VAL A 51 5.82 2.39 8.86
C VAL A 51 7.25 2.64 8.38
N SER A 52 8.12 1.65 8.56
CA SER A 52 9.56 1.81 8.32
C SER A 52 9.99 1.51 6.89
N ASN A 53 9.19 0.75 6.13
CA ASN A 53 9.51 0.34 4.78
C ASN A 53 8.25 0.02 3.95
N THR A 54 8.46 -0.09 2.63
CA THR A 54 7.44 -0.51 1.67
C THR A 54 7.94 -1.73 0.91
N ASN A 55 7.11 -2.77 0.87
CA ASN A 55 7.32 -3.91 -0.01
C ASN A 55 6.27 -3.84 -1.11
N THR A 56 6.70 -3.45 -2.31
CA THR A 56 5.87 -3.44 -3.51
C THR A 56 6.23 -4.64 -4.38
N ARG A 57 5.22 -5.37 -4.84
CA ARG A 57 5.36 -6.37 -5.90
C ARG A 57 4.41 -6.00 -7.04
N SER A 58 4.77 -6.36 -8.26
CA SER A 58 3.82 -6.28 -9.39
C SER A 58 3.17 -7.64 -9.56
N ALA A 59 1.84 -7.66 -9.72
CA ALA A 59 1.20 -8.83 -10.30
C ALA A 59 1.63 -8.86 -11.78
N LYS A 60 2.22 -9.98 -12.22
CA LYS A 60 2.48 -10.26 -13.64
C LYS A 60 1.22 -10.82 -14.28
#